data_AF-Q8KSU2-F1
#
_entry.id   AF-Q8KSU2-F1
#
_cell.length_a   1.000
_cell.length_b   1.000
_cell.length_c   1.000
_cell.angle_alpha   90.00
_cell.angle_beta   90.00
_cell.angle_gamma   90.00
#
_symmetry.space_group_name_H-M   'P 1'
#
loop_
_entity.id
_entity.type
_entity.pdbx_description
1 polymer ?
#
loop_
_entity_poly.entity_id
_entity_poly.type
_entity_poly.pdbx_seq_one_letter_code
_entity_poly.pdbx_strand_id
1 'polypeptide(L)'
;QWKHGGIVGVMGYGGGIIGRYSDVPEKFPAVAHFHTVRLNQPASKFYNTDFLRTVCDLWNYRGSGMMNLHGSTGDLVMLGTTTEQLEPIFFEMTHVMDQDIGGSGSNLRTPECCIGKARCECACYETQELCYELNNYYQ
;
A
#
# COMPACT_ATOMS: atom_id res chain seq x y z
N GLN A 1 3.03 7.41 20.44
CA GLN A 1 3.17 6.43 21.52
C GLN A 1 2.40 5.20 21.05
N TRP A 2 3.08 4.07 20.83
CA TRP A 2 2.54 2.90 20.12
C TRP A 2 2.96 1.64 20.85
N LYS A 3 2.04 0.67 21.00
CA LYS A 3 2.37 -0.67 21.50
C LYS A 3 3.30 -1.41 20.54
N HIS A 4 3.91 -2.48 21.03
CA HIS A 4 4.71 -3.38 20.19
C HIS A 4 3.81 -4.17 19.24
N GLY A 5 4.08 -4.05 17.94
CA GLY A 5 3.50 -4.89 16.88
C GLY A 5 1.98 -4.78 16.72
N GLY A 6 1.44 -5.80 16.06
CA GLY A 6 0.03 -5.98 15.75
C GLY A 6 -0.15 -6.90 14.55
N ILE A 7 -0.90 -7.99 14.71
CA ILE A 7 -1.18 -8.95 13.64
C ILE A 7 -2.61 -8.75 13.17
N VAL A 8 -2.76 -8.22 11.97
CA VAL A 8 -4.01 -8.00 11.25
C VAL A 8 -3.72 -8.20 9.76
N GLY A 9 -4.74 -8.52 8.98
CA GLY A 9 -4.59 -8.80 7.55
C GLY A 9 -5.95 -8.93 6.87
N VAL A 10 -5.91 -9.37 5.62
CA VAL A 10 -7.09 -9.74 4.82
C VAL A 10 -7.00 -11.21 4.44
N MET A 11 -8.14 -11.85 4.27
CA MET A 11 -8.22 -13.27 3.96
C MET A 11 -7.52 -13.57 2.63
N GLY A 12 -6.77 -14.68 2.61
CA GLY A 12 -5.96 -15.08 1.45
C GLY A 12 -4.52 -14.55 1.48
N TYR A 13 -4.22 -13.47 2.20
CA TYR A 13 -2.88 -12.89 2.26
C TYR A 13 -2.25 -12.97 3.65
N GLY A 14 -0.97 -13.34 3.70
CA GLY A 14 -0.16 -13.39 4.93
C GLY A 14 0.55 -12.08 5.29
N GLY A 15 0.32 -11.00 4.54
CA GLY A 15 1.02 -9.73 4.66
C GLY A 15 0.32 -8.57 3.94
N GLY A 16 1.01 -7.45 3.80
CA GLY A 16 0.52 -6.21 3.16
C GLY A 16 -0.09 -5.19 4.13
N ILE A 17 -0.42 -5.59 5.35
CA ILE A 17 -0.97 -4.71 6.39
C ILE A 17 -0.09 -4.74 7.63
N ILE A 18 0.25 -3.55 8.14
CA ILE A 18 1.03 -3.38 9.37
C ILE A 18 0.09 -2.96 10.49
N GLY A 19 -0.19 -3.89 11.40
CA GLY A 19 -0.97 -3.63 12.60
C GLY A 19 -0.27 -2.66 13.55
N ARG A 20 -1.04 -1.71 14.07
CA ARG A 20 -0.57 -0.76 15.07
C ARG A 20 -1.69 -0.31 15.99
N TYR A 21 -1.35 -0.21 17.27
CA TYR A 21 -2.27 0.14 18.35
C TYR A 21 -1.65 1.19 19.26
N SER A 22 -2.43 2.20 19.64
CA SER A 22 -1.99 3.19 20.62
C SER A 22 -1.74 2.54 21.98
N ASP A 23 -0.70 2.98 22.68
CA ASP A 23 -0.45 2.63 24.09
C ASP A 23 -1.25 3.50 25.07
N VAL A 24 -1.89 4.56 24.59
CA VAL A 24 -2.76 5.47 25.37
C VAL A 24 -4.15 5.65 24.72
N PRO A 25 -4.89 4.56 24.45
CA PRO A 25 -6.14 4.61 23.70
C PRO A 25 -7.24 5.41 24.39
N GLU A 26 -7.26 5.50 25.72
CA GLU A 26 -8.23 6.31 26.46
C GLU A 26 -8.05 7.82 26.21
N LYS A 27 -6.80 8.26 26.02
CA LYS A 27 -6.48 9.65 25.72
C LYS A 27 -6.70 10.00 24.25
N PHE A 28 -6.42 9.06 23.35
CA PHE A 28 -6.54 9.25 21.92
C PHE A 28 -7.32 8.08 21.27
N PRO A 29 -8.65 8.01 21.50
CA PRO A 29 -9.45 6.87 21.05
C PRO A 29 -9.50 6.72 19.53
N ALA A 30 -9.41 7.83 18.78
CA ALA A 30 -9.43 7.83 17.31
C ALA A 30 -8.24 7.10 16.67
N VAL A 31 -7.14 6.88 17.41
CA VAL A 31 -5.97 6.13 16.94
C VAL A 31 -5.70 4.89 17.79
N ALA A 32 -6.72 4.42 18.53
CA ALA A 32 -6.63 3.17 19.27
C ALA A 32 -6.21 2.02 18.33
N HIS A 33 -6.77 1.98 17.13
CA HIS A 33 -6.30 1.21 15.98
C HIS A 33 -5.81 2.20 14.92
N PHE A 34 -4.64 1.95 14.36
CA PHE A 34 -4.06 2.83 13.36
C PHE A 34 -3.20 2.05 12.35
N HIS A 35 -3.86 1.11 11.68
CA HIS A 35 -3.19 0.15 10.80
C HIS A 35 -2.76 0.80 9.50
N THR A 36 -1.62 0.36 8.97
CA THR A 36 -1.11 0.82 7.67
C THR A 36 -1.40 -0.22 6.62
N VAL A 37 -2.02 0.18 5.51
CA VAL A 37 -2.22 -0.66 4.33
C VAL A 37 -1.17 -0.27 3.28
N ARG A 38 -0.45 -1.25 2.73
CA ARG A 38 0.47 -1.04 1.61
C ARG A 38 -0.26 -1.36 0.32
N LEU A 39 -0.32 -0.40 -0.60
CA LEU A 39 -0.90 -0.56 -1.93
C LEU A 39 0.23 -0.66 -2.95
N ASN A 40 0.18 -1.68 -3.81
CA ASN A 40 1.19 -1.88 -4.85
C ASN A 40 1.15 -0.71 -5.86
N GLN A 41 2.30 -0.15 -6.19
CA GLN A 41 2.43 1.01 -7.07
C GLN A 41 2.73 0.59 -8.52
N PRO A 42 2.29 1.36 -9.53
CA PRO A 42 2.77 1.18 -10.89
C PRO A 42 4.29 1.42 -10.96
N ALA A 43 4.98 0.65 -11.79
CA ALA A 43 6.42 0.73 -11.96
C ALA A 43 6.87 2.17 -12.29
N SER A 44 7.86 2.70 -11.54
CA SER A 44 8.32 4.09 -11.64
C SER A 44 7.28 5.17 -11.31
N LYS A 45 6.17 4.81 -10.64
CA LYS A 45 5.23 5.74 -10.01
C LYS A 45 4.60 6.75 -10.97
N PHE A 46 4.29 6.31 -12.19
CA PHE A 46 3.50 7.11 -13.12
C PHE A 46 2.02 6.96 -12.79
N TYR A 47 1.33 8.09 -12.70
CA TYR A 47 -0.09 8.13 -12.36
C TYR A 47 -0.86 9.05 -13.30
N ASN A 48 -2.11 8.72 -13.54
CA ASN A 48 -3.11 9.69 -13.98
C ASN A 48 -3.83 10.27 -12.75
N THR A 49 -4.45 11.45 -12.91
CA THR A 49 -5.14 12.11 -11.79
C THR A 49 -6.38 11.37 -11.33
N ASP A 50 -7.03 10.62 -12.21
CA ASP A 50 -8.29 9.96 -11.90
C ASP A 50 -8.05 8.80 -10.92
N PHE A 51 -6.99 8.01 -11.15
CA PHE A 51 -6.51 7.00 -10.22
C PHE A 51 -6.22 7.59 -8.83
N LEU A 52 -5.43 8.67 -8.77
CA LEU A 52 -5.07 9.27 -7.48
C LEU A 52 -6.28 9.84 -6.74
N ARG A 53 -7.26 10.43 -7.46
CA ARG A 53 -8.52 10.89 -6.86
C ARG A 53 -9.31 9.72 -6.30
N THR A 54 -9.43 8.62 -7.04
CA THR A 54 -10.11 7.41 -6.55
C THR A 54 -9.45 6.83 -5.30
N VAL A 55 -8.11 6.78 -5.25
CA VAL A 55 -7.37 6.36 -4.04
C VAL A 55 -7.67 7.30 -2.86
N CYS A 56 -7.69 8.62 -3.10
CA CYS A 56 -8.03 9.60 -2.08
C CYS A 56 -9.48 9.46 -1.58
N ASP A 57 -10.46 9.25 -2.47
CA ASP A 57 -11.87 9.10 -2.11
C ASP A 57 -12.08 7.84 -1.26
N LEU A 58 -11.50 6.72 -1.67
CA LEU A 58 -11.47 5.48 -0.89
C LEU A 58 -10.89 5.72 0.51
N TRP A 59 -9.73 6.36 0.58
CA TRP A 59 -8.99 6.51 1.82
C TRP A 59 -9.58 7.55 2.76
N ASN A 60 -10.22 8.59 2.23
CA ASN A 60 -10.99 9.55 3.02
C ASN A 60 -12.24 8.90 3.63
N TYR A 61 -12.86 7.94 2.92
CA TYR A 61 -14.05 7.26 3.40
C TYR A 61 -13.74 6.17 4.43
N ARG A 62 -12.66 5.39 4.23
CA ARG A 62 -12.36 4.18 5.03
C ARG A 62 -11.10 4.26 5.88
N GLY A 63 -10.32 5.33 5.75
CA GLY A 63 -9.06 5.51 6.45
C GLY A 63 -8.98 6.88 7.14
N SER A 64 -7.76 7.29 7.44
CA SER A 64 -7.49 8.56 8.12
C SER A 64 -7.41 9.77 7.17
N GLY A 65 -7.39 9.54 5.85
CA GLY A 65 -7.02 10.54 4.85
C GLY A 65 -5.52 10.84 4.76
N MET A 66 -4.68 10.30 5.66
CA MET A 66 -3.23 10.49 5.64
C MET A 66 -2.52 9.40 4.84
N MET A 67 -1.53 9.79 4.04
CA MET A 67 -0.75 8.87 3.21
C MET A 67 0.74 9.21 3.22
N ASN A 68 1.60 8.22 2.95
CA ASN A 68 2.95 8.49 2.45
C ASN A 68 3.00 8.14 0.97
N LEU A 69 3.44 9.10 0.16
CA LEU A 69 3.64 8.97 -1.28
C LEU A 69 5.14 9.14 -1.57
N HIS A 70 5.99 8.12 -1.37
CA HIS A 70 5.72 6.69 -1.17
C HIS A 70 6.46 6.12 0.03
N GLY A 71 6.22 4.85 0.36
CA GLY A 71 7.10 4.07 1.21
C GLY A 71 8.47 3.86 0.55
N SER A 72 9.52 3.69 1.35
CA SER A 72 10.89 3.55 0.82
C SER A 72 11.10 2.33 -0.09
N THR A 73 10.30 1.27 0.08
CA THR A 73 10.34 0.11 -0.82
C THR A 73 9.68 0.41 -2.17
N GLY A 74 8.60 1.20 -2.19
CA GLY A 74 7.86 1.51 -3.41
C GLY A 74 6.38 1.82 -3.15
N ASP A 75 5.77 1.10 -2.21
CA ASP A 75 4.32 1.10 -1.97
C ASP A 75 3.72 2.50 -1.77
N LEU A 76 2.49 2.69 -2.25
CA LEU A 76 1.64 3.77 -1.73
C LEU A 76 1.17 3.38 -0.33
N VAL A 77 1.43 4.24 0.65
CA VAL A 77 1.18 3.91 2.06
C VAL A 77 -0.08 4.63 2.52
N MET A 78 -1.13 3.86 2.77
CA MET A 78 -2.38 4.35 3.34
C MET A 78 -2.30 4.25 4.87
N LEU A 79 -2.13 5.41 5.53
CA LEU A 79 -1.65 5.49 6.91
C LEU A 79 -2.79 5.64 7.92
N GLY A 80 -3.23 4.54 8.53
CA GLY A 80 -4.19 4.57 9.63
C GLY A 80 -5.61 4.24 9.21
N THR A 81 -6.06 3.06 9.61
CA THR A 81 -7.46 2.61 9.58
C THR A 81 -7.70 1.62 10.73
N THR A 82 -8.93 1.13 10.88
CA THR A 82 -9.32 0.13 11.88
C THR A 82 -9.37 -1.27 11.26
N THR A 83 -9.45 -2.31 12.10
CA THR A 83 -9.40 -3.71 11.65
C THR A 83 -10.60 -4.07 10.77
N GLU A 84 -11.77 -3.54 11.09
CA GLU A 84 -13.04 -3.83 10.40
C GLU A 84 -13.09 -3.23 8.98
N GLN A 85 -12.26 -2.23 8.69
CA GLN A 85 -12.18 -1.60 7.37
C GLN A 85 -11.22 -2.33 6.41
N LEU A 86 -10.36 -3.24 6.90
CA LEU A 86 -9.33 -3.86 6.07
C LEU A 86 -9.91 -4.65 4.89
N GLU A 87 -10.90 -5.51 5.14
CA GLU A 87 -11.59 -6.28 4.10
C GLU A 87 -12.40 -5.40 3.14
N PRO A 88 -13.21 -4.41 3.60
CA PRO A 88 -13.85 -3.45 2.71
C PRO A 88 -12.89 -2.66 1.82
N ILE A 89 -11.76 -2.20 2.38
CA ILE A 89 -10.72 -1.49 1.62
C ILE A 89 -10.15 -2.43 0.55
N PHE A 90 -9.80 -3.65 0.93
CA PHE A 90 -9.26 -4.66 0.00
C PHE A 90 -10.24 -5.03 -1.11
N PHE A 91 -11.52 -5.20 -0.78
CA PHE A 91 -12.56 -5.45 -1.75
C PHE A 91 -12.69 -4.31 -2.77
N GLU A 92 -12.72 -3.05 -2.32
CA GLU A 92 -12.81 -1.90 -3.23
C GLU A 92 -11.55 -1.74 -4.10
N MET A 93 -10.37 -1.92 -3.53
CA MET A 93 -9.11 -1.90 -4.30
C MET A 93 -9.12 -2.96 -5.42
N THR A 94 -9.49 -4.20 -5.10
CA THR A 94 -9.44 -5.30 -6.06
C THR A 94 -10.58 -5.27 -7.08
N HIS A 95 -11.82 -5.02 -6.65
CA HIS A 95 -13.00 -5.14 -7.52
C HIS A 95 -13.34 -3.86 -8.29
N VAL A 96 -12.95 -2.70 -7.77
CA VAL A 96 -13.28 -1.40 -8.38
C VAL A 96 -12.07 -0.75 -9.03
N MET A 97 -10.89 -0.87 -8.39
CA MET A 97 -9.68 -0.17 -8.84
C MET A 97 -8.71 -1.06 -9.62
N ASP A 98 -8.94 -2.38 -9.62
CA ASP A 98 -8.02 -3.37 -10.19
C ASP A 98 -6.59 -3.19 -9.64
N GLN A 99 -6.49 -3.04 -8.32
CA GLN A 99 -5.24 -2.87 -7.60
C GLN A 99 -5.12 -3.89 -6.46
N ASP A 100 -3.89 -4.34 -6.23
CA ASP A 100 -3.57 -5.29 -5.16
C ASP A 100 -2.67 -4.67 -4.08
N ILE A 101 -2.61 -5.33 -2.93
CA ILE A 101 -1.78 -4.93 -1.80
C ILE A 101 -0.29 -5.21 -2.07
N GLY A 102 0.56 -4.38 -1.45
CA GLY A 102 2.00 -4.58 -1.43
C GLY A 102 2.44 -5.67 -0.45
N GLY A 103 3.74 -5.98 -0.44
CA GLY A 103 4.33 -7.02 0.40
C GLY A 103 4.73 -6.54 1.82
N SER A 104 4.52 -7.40 2.83
CA SER A 104 5.15 -7.29 4.15
C SER A 104 5.32 -8.63 4.84
N GLY A 105 6.28 -8.73 5.77
CA GLY A 105 6.58 -9.98 6.48
C GLY A 105 7.75 -10.75 5.84
N SER A 106 7.84 -12.05 6.10
CA SER A 106 8.91 -12.91 5.56
C SER A 106 8.55 -13.45 4.17
N ASN A 107 8.46 -12.55 3.19
CA ASN A 107 8.06 -12.82 1.80
C ASN A 107 8.82 -11.92 0.81
N LEU A 108 8.57 -12.13 -0.49
CA LEU A 108 8.91 -11.16 -1.52
C LEU A 108 8.19 -9.85 -1.22
N ARG A 109 8.92 -8.74 -1.30
CA ARG A 109 8.39 -7.39 -1.14
C ARG A 109 8.13 -6.78 -2.50
N THR A 110 7.30 -5.75 -2.51
CA THR A 110 6.94 -4.99 -3.71
C THR A 110 8.20 -4.57 -4.47
N PRO A 111 8.41 -5.07 -5.70
CA PRO A 111 9.51 -4.62 -6.54
C PRO A 111 9.33 -3.14 -6.93
N GLU A 112 10.44 -2.48 -7.24
CA GLU A 112 10.44 -1.10 -7.75
C GLU A 112 11.61 -0.91 -8.71
N CYS A 113 11.49 0.08 -9.61
CA CYS A 113 12.54 0.39 -10.56
C CYS A 113 12.74 1.90 -10.74
N CYS A 114 13.88 2.28 -11.32
CA CYS A 114 14.08 3.64 -11.81
C CYS A 114 13.22 3.87 -13.07
N ILE A 115 13.11 5.14 -13.46
CA ILE A 115 12.30 5.62 -14.60
C ILE A 115 12.60 4.91 -15.94
N GLY A 116 13.75 4.26 -16.07
CA GLY A 116 14.07 3.44 -17.23
C GLY A 116 13.96 4.19 -18.56
N LYS A 117 13.52 3.46 -19.57
CA LYS A 117 13.40 3.98 -20.94
C LYS A 117 12.23 4.96 -21.11
N ALA A 118 11.32 5.08 -20.14
CA ALA A 118 10.25 6.07 -20.22
C ALA A 118 10.77 7.51 -20.28
N ARG A 119 11.92 7.82 -19.64
CA ARG A 119 12.47 9.18 -19.67
C ARG A 119 13.97 9.28 -19.35
N CYS A 120 14.75 8.24 -19.60
CA CYS A 120 16.21 8.28 -19.42
C CYS A 120 16.91 7.65 -20.64
N GLU A 121 17.73 8.44 -21.32
CA GLU A 121 18.55 8.03 -22.46
C GLU A 121 19.69 7.08 -22.06
N CYS A 122 20.00 6.99 -20.77
CA CYS A 122 21.01 6.08 -20.22
C CYS A 122 20.45 4.69 -19.85
N ALA A 123 19.17 4.42 -20.10
CA ALA A 123 18.55 3.16 -19.73
C ALA A 123 18.98 2.01 -20.66
N CYS A 124 19.73 1.04 -20.12
CA CYS A 124 20.26 -0.08 -20.89
C CYS A 124 19.23 -1.19 -21.19
N TYR A 125 18.12 -1.26 -20.46
CA TYR A 125 17.04 -2.24 -20.65
C TYR A 125 15.70 -1.66 -20.17
N GLU A 126 14.60 -2.36 -20.41
CA GLU A 126 13.26 -1.93 -19.99
C GLU A 126 13.02 -2.27 -18.51
N THR A 127 13.37 -1.33 -17.62
CA THR A 127 13.30 -1.55 -16.17
C THR A 127 11.87 -1.68 -15.66
N GLN A 128 10.93 -0.94 -16.25
CA GLN A 128 9.53 -0.96 -15.84
C GLN A 128 8.86 -2.29 -16.20
N GLU A 129 9.09 -2.79 -17.41
CA GLU A 129 8.56 -4.09 -17.86
C GLU A 129 9.07 -5.22 -16.98
N LEU A 130 10.39 -5.28 -16.73
CA LEU A 130 10.96 -6.32 -15.87
C LEU A 130 10.38 -6.25 -14.45
N CYS A 131 10.22 -5.04 -13.89
CA CYS A 131 9.64 -4.84 -12.57
C CYS A 131 8.19 -5.35 -12.51
N TYR A 132 7.38 -5.02 -13.52
CA TYR A 132 5.98 -5.41 -13.62
C TYR A 132 5.82 -6.93 -13.81
N GLU A 133 6.59 -7.52 -14.73
CA GLU A 133 6.53 -8.96 -15.01
C GLU A 133 6.94 -9.80 -13.80
N LEU A 134 8.04 -9.44 -13.12
CA LEU A 134 8.46 -10.15 -11.92
C LEU A 134 7.47 -9.95 -10.76
N ASN A 135 6.86 -8.78 -10.65
CA ASN A 135 5.80 -8.55 -9.67
C ASN A 135 4.63 -9.51 -9.91
N ASN A 136 4.06 -9.55 -11.11
CA ASN A 136 2.90 -10.40 -11.42
C ASN A 136 3.21 -11.90 -11.45
N TYR A 137 4.46 -12.28 -11.72
CA TYR A 137 4.85 -13.68 -11.74
C TYR A 137 4.99 -14.27 -10.32
N TYR A 138 5.39 -13.45 -9.33
CA TYR A 138 5.71 -13.91 -7.97
C TYR A 138 4.80 -13.37 -6.85
N GLN A 139 3.90 -12.43 -7.15
CA GLN A 139 2.85 -11.94 -6.25
C GLN A 139 1.48 -12.32 -6.81
#